data_AF-A0A0L7RGK5-F1
#
_entry.id   AF-A0A0L7RGK5-F1
#
_cell.length_a   1.000
_cell.length_b   1.000
_cell.length_c   1.000
_cell.angle_alpha   90.00
_cell.angle_beta   90.00
_cell.angle_gamma   90.00
#
_symmetry.space_group_name_H-M   'P 1'
#
loop_
_entity.id
_entity.type
_entity.pdbx_description
1 polymer ?
#
loop_
_entity_poly.entity_id
_entity_poly.type
_entity_poly.pdbx_seq_one_letter_code
_entity_poly.pdbx_strand_id
1 'polypeptide(L)'
;MGTSTEEDDEQLVKFVKEEIVRTAQSIKTPSGSIEATARRAQRLVTEMTVAYTTAIYKSKSTEEARTNFGRFQNTVQKIVDFIKDGQFVI
;
A
#
# COMPACT_ATOMS: atom_id res chain seq x y z
N MET A 1 -9.85 5.88 20.83
CA MET A 1 -9.56 5.08 19.62
C MET A 1 -9.64 6.04 18.45
N GLY A 2 -8.55 6.25 17.72
CA GLY A 2 -8.53 7.16 16.58
C GLY A 2 -9.32 6.57 15.43
N THR A 3 -10.27 7.32 14.87
CA THR A 3 -10.96 6.98 13.63
C THR A 3 -10.01 7.24 12.48
N SER A 4 -9.65 6.20 11.72
CA SER A 4 -8.83 6.39 10.51
C SER A 4 -9.61 7.16 9.44
N THR A 5 -8.98 8.14 8.81
CA THR A 5 -9.57 9.01 7.78
C THR A 5 -8.99 8.73 6.40
N GLU A 6 -9.62 9.25 5.34
CA GLU A 6 -9.06 9.16 3.97
C GLU A 6 -7.68 9.80 3.86
N GLU A 7 -7.39 10.85 4.65
CA GLU A 7 -6.05 11.48 4.72
C GLU A 7 -4.99 10.50 5.23
N ASP A 8 -5.34 9.64 6.19
CA ASP A 8 -4.43 8.59 6.66
C ASP A 8 -4.09 7.60 5.53
N ASP A 9 -5.05 7.31 4.64
CA ASP A 9 -4.81 6.43 3.49
C ASP A 9 -3.85 7.07 2.49
N GLU A 10 -3.98 8.37 2.25
CA GLU A 10 -3.06 9.10 1.37
C GLU A 10 -1.65 9.15 1.95
N GLN A 11 -1.55 9.35 3.26
CA GLN A 11 -0.28 9.33 3.97
C GLN A 11 0.35 7.91 3.93
N LEU A 12 -0.47 6.87 4.06
CA LEU A 12 -0.03 5.48 3.90
C LEU A 12 0.51 5.22 2.50
N VAL A 13 -0.19 5.66 1.45
CA VAL A 13 0.29 5.57 0.06
C VAL A 13 1.66 6.24 -0.08
N LYS A 14 1.82 7.45 0.48
CA LYS A 14 3.10 8.17 0.44
C LYS A 14 4.23 7.35 1.09
N PHE A 15 4.01 6.82 2.29
CA PHE A 15 5.03 6.03 2.98
C PHE A 15 5.39 4.73 2.25
N VAL A 16 4.40 4.07 1.64
CA VAL A 16 4.65 2.89 0.81
C VAL A 16 5.52 3.24 -0.39
N LYS A 17 5.21 4.34 -1.10
CA LYS A 17 6.00 4.79 -2.25
C LYS A 17 7.45 5.10 -1.87
N GLU A 18 7.65 5.84 -0.77
CA GLU A 18 9.00 6.16 -0.27
C GLU A 18 9.80 4.91 0.09
N GLU A 19 9.15 3.92 0.71
CA GLU A 19 9.80 2.67 1.11
C GLU A 19 10.22 1.82 -0.10
N ILE A 20 9.38 1.79 -1.15
CA ILE A 20 9.69 1.14 -2.42
C ILE A 20 10.91 1.81 -3.07
N VAL A 21 10.95 3.15 -3.13
CA VAL A 21 12.10 3.89 -3.68
C VAL A 21 13.36 3.63 -2.87
N ARG A 22 13.30 3.69 -1.52
CA ARG A 22 14.43 3.37 -0.64
C ARG A 22 14.96 1.95 -0.89
N THR A 23 14.07 0.99 -1.04
CA THR A 23 14.44 -0.40 -1.34
C THR A 23 15.16 -0.50 -2.69
N ALA A 24 14.61 0.13 -3.73
CA ALA A 24 15.19 0.10 -5.07
C ALA A 24 16.59 0.73 -5.12
N GLN A 25 16.80 1.86 -4.42
CA GLN A 25 18.09 2.56 -4.33
C GLN A 25 19.13 1.80 -3.50
N SER A 26 18.71 0.95 -2.57
CA SER A 26 19.63 0.19 -1.72
C SER A 26 20.39 -0.92 -2.45
N ILE A 27 19.95 -1.31 -3.66
CA ILE A 27 20.50 -2.43 -4.42
C ILE A 27 21.21 -1.93 -5.68
N LYS A 28 22.47 -2.34 -5.83
CA LYS A 28 23.38 -1.86 -6.88
C LYS A 28 23.13 -2.45 -8.26
N THR A 29 22.34 -3.51 -8.38
CA THR A 29 22.05 -4.17 -9.66
C THR A 29 20.59 -3.95 -10.07
N PRO A 30 20.30 -3.64 -11.35
CA PRO A 30 18.93 -3.41 -11.80
C PRO A 30 17.98 -4.59 -11.55
N SER A 31 18.43 -5.82 -11.81
CA SER A 31 17.63 -7.03 -11.59
C SER A 31 17.35 -7.28 -10.10
N GLY A 32 18.35 -7.11 -9.23
CA GLY A 32 18.18 -7.27 -7.79
C GLY A 32 17.28 -6.19 -7.19
N SER A 33 17.38 -4.96 -7.69
CA SER A 33 16.54 -3.83 -7.29
C SER A 33 15.07 -4.09 -7.60
N ILE A 34 14.75 -4.56 -8.81
CA ILE A 34 13.38 -4.91 -9.21
C ILE A 34 12.83 -6.04 -8.33
N GLU A 35 13.59 -7.11 -8.13
CA GLU A 35 13.13 -8.29 -7.37
C GLU A 35 12.87 -7.96 -5.89
N ALA A 36 13.78 -7.21 -5.26
CA ALA A 36 13.58 -6.80 -3.87
C ALA A 36 12.42 -5.82 -3.72
N THR A 37 12.26 -4.91 -4.67
CA THR A 37 11.15 -3.95 -4.68
C THR A 37 9.81 -4.64 -4.83
N ALA A 38 9.71 -5.62 -5.74
CA ALA A 38 8.52 -6.44 -5.90
C ALA A 38 8.18 -7.21 -4.61
N ARG A 39 9.18 -7.83 -3.96
CA ARG A 39 8.98 -8.51 -2.67
C ARG A 39 8.52 -7.55 -1.57
N ARG A 40 9.11 -6.35 -1.49
CA ARG A 40 8.72 -5.35 -0.50
C ARG A 40 7.29 -4.87 -0.72
N ALA A 41 6.92 -4.60 -1.96
CA ALA A 41 5.56 -4.23 -2.34
C ALA A 41 4.54 -5.31 -1.99
N GLN A 42 4.82 -6.59 -2.31
CA GLN A 42 3.93 -7.70 -1.95
C GLN A 42 3.69 -7.79 -0.45
N ARG A 43 4.74 -7.59 0.36
CA ARG A 43 4.62 -7.58 1.82
C ARG A 43 3.75 -6.42 2.31
N LEU A 44 3.96 -5.21 1.81
CA LEU A 44 3.18 -4.03 2.20
C LEU A 44 1.70 -4.18 1.82
N VAL A 45 1.41 -4.70 0.63
CA VAL A 45 0.03 -5.01 0.21
C VAL A 45 -0.61 -6.06 1.12
N THR A 46 0.15 -7.07 1.55
CA THR A 46 -0.35 -8.09 2.50
C THR A 46 -0.69 -7.47 3.85
N GLU A 47 0.20 -6.64 4.41
CA GLU A 47 -0.01 -5.95 5.69
C GLU A 47 -1.24 -5.03 5.62
N MET A 48 -1.41 -4.28 4.51
CA MET A 48 -2.61 -3.49 4.26
C MET A 48 -3.88 -4.34 4.16
N THR A 49 -3.82 -5.45 3.44
CA THR A 49 -4.97 -6.36 3.27
C THR A 49 -5.45 -6.85 4.63
N VAL A 50 -4.54 -7.22 5.53
CA VAL A 50 -4.89 -7.62 6.91
C VAL A 50 -5.55 -6.46 7.67
N ALA A 51 -4.99 -5.25 7.59
CA ALA A 51 -5.52 -4.08 8.28
C ALA A 51 -6.95 -3.73 7.83
N TYR A 52 -7.18 -3.61 6.53
CA TYR A 52 -8.50 -3.30 5.99
C TYR A 52 -9.50 -4.44 6.17
N THR A 53 -9.07 -5.70 6.02
CA THR A 53 -9.94 -6.85 6.32
C THR A 53 -10.41 -6.80 7.77
N THR A 54 -9.50 -6.48 8.71
CA THR A 54 -9.83 -6.31 10.12
C THR A 54 -10.81 -5.15 10.34
N ALA A 55 -10.61 -4.02 9.67
CA ALA A 55 -11.52 -2.86 9.76
C ALA A 55 -12.92 -3.18 9.21
N ILE A 56 -12.99 -3.88 8.07
CA ILE A 56 -14.24 -4.33 7.45
C ILE A 56 -14.98 -5.28 8.39
N TYR A 57 -14.31 -6.29 8.94
CA TYR A 57 -14.94 -7.24 9.88
C TYR A 57 -15.41 -6.60 11.18
N LYS A 58 -14.73 -5.55 11.65
CA LYS A 58 -15.10 -4.81 12.87
C LYS A 58 -16.11 -3.69 12.62
N SER A 59 -16.51 -3.45 11.37
CA SER A 59 -17.46 -2.39 11.03
C SER A 59 -18.82 -2.66 11.67
N LYS A 60 -19.45 -1.61 12.19
CA LYS A 60 -20.73 -1.69 12.93
C LYS A 60 -21.94 -1.64 12.01
N SER A 61 -21.73 -1.27 10.75
CA SER A 61 -22.77 -1.24 9.73
C SER A 61 -22.24 -1.68 8.37
N THR A 62 -23.16 -2.07 7.49
CA THR A 62 -22.83 -2.39 6.09
C THR A 62 -22.25 -1.20 5.34
N GLU A 63 -22.69 0.02 5.69
CA GLU A 63 -22.18 1.25 5.10
C GLU A 63 -20.73 1.49 5.49
N GLU A 64 -20.39 1.35 6.78
CA GLU A 64 -19.01 1.46 7.27
C GLU A 64 -18.11 0.40 6.63
N ALA A 65 -18.59 -0.84 6.52
CA ALA A 65 -17.86 -1.92 5.84
C ALA A 65 -17.62 -1.61 4.35
N ARG A 66 -18.62 -1.05 3.65
CA ARG A 66 -18.51 -0.65 2.24
C ARG A 66 -17.52 0.49 2.07
N THR A 67 -17.55 1.50 2.94
CA THR A 67 -16.59 2.61 2.93
C THR A 67 -15.16 2.09 3.14
N ASN A 68 -14.94 1.24 4.14
CA ASN A 68 -13.62 0.64 4.38
C ASN A 68 -13.13 -0.22 3.20
N PHE A 69 -14.04 -0.94 2.54
CA PHE A 69 -13.71 -1.69 1.33
C PHE A 69 -13.34 -0.79 0.15
N GLY A 70 -14.09 0.29 -0.10
CA GLY A 70 -13.75 1.26 -1.15
C GLY A 70 -12.40 1.94 -0.91
N ARG A 71 -12.12 2.30 0.35
CA ARG A 71 -10.82 2.83 0.78
C ARG A 71 -9.69 1.84 0.51
N PHE A 72 -9.86 0.57 0.89
CA PHE A 72 -8.90 -0.49 0.57
C PHE A 72 -8.60 -0.59 -0.92
N GLN A 73 -9.65 -0.65 -1.76
CA GLN A 73 -9.49 -0.74 -3.21
C GLN A 73 -8.70 0.43 -3.78
N ASN A 74 -9.05 1.66 -3.38
CA ASN A 74 -8.37 2.88 -3.83
C ASN A 74 -6.89 2.91 -3.42
N THR A 75 -6.59 2.61 -2.15
CA THR A 75 -5.23 2.61 -1.62
C THR A 75 -4.35 1.56 -2.33
N VAL A 76 -4.85 0.34 -2.51
CA VAL A 76 -4.12 -0.71 -3.24
C VAL A 76 -3.89 -0.32 -4.69
N GLN A 77 -4.91 0.23 -5.37
CA GLN A 77 -4.78 0.65 -6.77
C GLN A 77 -3.69 1.71 -6.94
N LYS A 78 -3.68 2.76 -6.09
CA LYS A 78 -2.64 3.80 -6.09
C LYS A 78 -1.21 3.25 -5.93
N ILE A 79 -1.04 2.18 -5.15
CA ILE A 79 0.26 1.52 -4.94
C ILE A 79 0.64 0.67 -6.15
N VAL A 80 -0.31 -0.12 -6.68
CA VAL A 80 -0.09 -0.96 -7.86
C VAL A 80 0.27 -0.12 -9.07
N ASP A 81 -0.41 1.00 -9.30
CA ASP A 81 -0.12 1.89 -10.42
C ASP A 81 1.30 2.46 -10.33
N PHE A 82 1.70 2.92 -9.14
CA PHE A 82 3.07 3.37 -8.90
C PHE A 82 4.13 2.29 -9.17
N ILE A 83 3.86 1.05 -8.78
CA ILE A 83 4.79 -0.06 -9.03
C ILE A 83 4.89 -0.38 -10.53
N LYS A 84 3.76 -0.34 -11.24
CA LYS A 84 3.71 -0.59 -12.70
C LYS A 84 4.43 0.49 -13.49
N ASP A 85 4.36 1.74 -13.04
CA ASP A 85 5.03 2.87 -13.71
C ASP A 85 6.56 2.75 -13.67
N GLY A 86 7.13 1.94 -12.76
CA GLY A 86 8.56 1.63 -12.74
C GLY A 86 9.49 2.80 -12.39
N GLN A 87 8.94 3.98 -12.08
CA GLN A 87 9.69 5.23 -11.87
C GLN A 87 10.66 5.23 -10.67
N PHE A 88 10.70 4.15 -9.89
CA PHE A 88 11.61 3.97 -8.77
C PHE A 88 12.96 3.33 -9.17
N VAL A 89 13.11 2.91 -10.43
CA VAL A 89 14.37 2.42 -11.01
C VAL A 89 15.00 3.58 -11.81
N ILE A 90 15.83 4.40 -11.16
CA ILE A 90 16.67 5.42 -11.81
C ILE A 90 18.06 4.84 -12.04
#